data_AF-A0A6V7M8X2-F1
#
_entry.id   AF-A0A6V7M8X2-F1
#
_cell.length_a   1.000
_cell.length_b   1.000
_cell.length_c   1.000
_cell.angle_alpha   90.00
_cell.angle_beta   90.00
_cell.angle_gamma   90.00
#
_symmetry.space_group_name_H-M   'P 1'
#
loop_
_entity.id
_entity.type
_entity.pdbx_description
1 polymer ?
#
loop_
_entity_poly.entity_id
_entity_poly.type
_entity_poly.pdbx_seq_one_letter_code
_entity_poly.pdbx_strand_id
1 'polypeptide(L)'
;MEKIKVVGVWPVGLVGGLMVERPICECTPTTMRVTGFNAAWKPDRKFPMDMAGFAISLQVVLEKKDAGFSFDTKNGYQETDLLEQMVTRDQLEPLADCCTK
;
A
#
# COMPACT_ATOMS: atom_id res chain seq x y z
N MET A 1 -10.88 6.36 -5.80
CA MET A 1 -9.80 6.89 -4.94
C MET A 1 -10.11 8.25 -4.32
N GLU A 2 -11.05 9.06 -4.84
CA GLU A 2 -11.34 10.42 -4.34
C GLU A 2 -11.69 10.55 -2.83
N LYS A 3 -12.02 9.45 -2.15
CA LYS A 3 -12.45 9.46 -0.74
C LYS A 3 -11.39 8.98 0.26
N ILE A 4 -10.15 8.76 -0.18
CA ILE A 4 -9.04 8.33 0.70
C ILE A 4 -8.72 9.45 1.68
N LYS A 5 -8.60 9.10 2.97
CA LYS A 5 -8.25 10.05 4.03
C LYS A 5 -6.75 10.10 4.29
N VAL A 6 -6.09 8.95 4.27
CA VAL A 6 -4.67 8.76 4.58
C VAL A 6 -3.98 8.08 3.39
N VAL A 7 -4.05 6.75 3.29
CA VAL A 7 -3.50 5.97 2.17
C VAL A 7 -4.44 4.82 1.86
N GLY A 8 -5.01 4.82 0.66
CA GLY A 8 -5.86 3.73 0.17
C GLY A 8 -5.05 2.67 -0.56
N VAL A 9 -5.44 1.40 -0.41
CA VAL A 9 -4.74 0.27 -1.04
C VAL A 9 -5.71 -0.71 -1.70
N TRP A 10 -5.27 -1.38 -2.76
CA TRP A 10 -6.07 -2.36 -3.51
C TRP A 10 -5.20 -3.38 -4.26
N PRO A 11 -5.80 -4.47 -4.77
CA PRO A 11 -5.11 -5.49 -5.56
C PRO A 11 -4.58 -4.94 -6.90
N VAL A 12 -3.42 -5.44 -7.33
CA VAL A 12 -2.86 -5.16 -8.66
C VAL A 12 -2.64 -6.48 -9.40
N GLY A 13 -3.15 -6.55 -10.63
CA GLY A 13 -3.00 -7.72 -11.49
C GLY A 13 -1.66 -7.73 -12.22
N LEU A 14 -1.18 -8.94 -12.54
CA LEU A 14 -0.01 -9.19 -13.40
C LEU A 14 1.29 -8.50 -12.93
N VAL A 15 1.56 -8.55 -11.63
CA VAL A 15 2.74 -7.92 -11.01
C VAL A 15 3.46 -8.87 -10.06
N GLY A 16 4.75 -8.64 -9.80
CA GLY A 16 5.53 -9.43 -8.83
C GLY A 16 5.64 -10.92 -9.16
N GLY A 17 5.38 -11.32 -10.41
CA GLY A 17 5.32 -12.72 -10.84
C GLY A 17 4.03 -13.46 -10.45
N LEU A 18 3.01 -12.74 -9.97
CA LEU A 18 1.69 -13.27 -9.61
C LEU A 18 0.61 -12.78 -10.57
N MET A 19 -0.48 -13.56 -10.65
CA MET A 19 -1.70 -13.10 -11.33
C MET A 19 -2.30 -11.88 -10.63
N VAL A 20 -2.22 -11.85 -9.29
CA VAL A 20 -2.67 -10.73 -8.45
C VAL A 20 -1.77 -10.63 -7.21
N GLU A 21 -1.13 -9.48 -7.02
CA GLU A 21 -0.52 -9.06 -5.75
C GLU A 21 -1.57 -8.22 -5.00
N ARG A 22 -1.83 -8.53 -3.72
CA ARG A 22 -2.91 -7.84 -2.98
C ARG A 22 -2.66 -7.69 -1.49
N PRO A 23 -3.19 -6.64 -0.86
CA PRO A 23 -3.31 -6.59 0.60
C PRO A 23 -4.25 -7.69 1.11
N ILE A 24 -3.94 -8.27 2.26
CA ILE A 24 -4.81 -9.18 3.00
C ILE A 24 -5.53 -8.34 4.04
N CYS A 25 -6.85 -8.31 3.95
CA CYS A 25 -7.69 -7.34 4.64
C CYS A 25 -8.69 -8.07 5.56
N GLU A 26 -8.87 -7.57 6.78
CA GLU A 26 -9.93 -7.98 7.71
C GLU A 26 -11.00 -6.87 7.70
N CYS A 27 -12.10 -7.13 7.00
CA CYS A 27 -13.23 -6.21 6.92
C CYS A 27 -14.48 -6.81 7.55
N THR A 28 -14.88 -6.26 8.69
CA THR A 28 -16.14 -6.51 9.39
C THR A 28 -16.96 -5.20 9.40
N PRO A 29 -18.24 -5.22 9.81
CA PRO A 29 -19.04 -3.99 9.91
C PRO A 29 -18.42 -2.90 10.82
N THR A 30 -17.51 -3.27 11.71
CA THR A 30 -16.88 -2.37 12.69
C THR A 30 -15.37 -2.18 12.47
N THR A 31 -14.75 -3.00 11.63
CA THR A 31 -13.28 -3.03 11.46
C THR A 31 -12.96 -3.10 9.98
N MET A 32 -12.07 -2.24 9.49
CA MET A 32 -11.48 -2.36 8.15
C MET A 32 -9.99 -2.14 8.28
N ARG A 33 -9.20 -3.23 8.21
CA ARG A 33 -7.75 -3.17 8.45
C ARG A 33 -6.99 -4.09 7.51
N VAL A 34 -5.80 -3.68 7.11
CA VAL A 34 -4.83 -4.52 6.41
C VAL A 34 -4.02 -5.33 7.42
N THR A 35 -4.08 -6.66 7.36
CA THR A 35 -3.40 -7.57 8.28
C THR A 35 -2.11 -8.14 7.68
N GLY A 36 -1.99 -8.15 6.36
CA GLY A 36 -0.81 -8.66 5.64
C GLY A 36 -0.87 -8.37 4.15
N PHE A 37 -0.02 -9.05 3.38
CA PHE A 37 0.07 -8.91 1.92
C PHE A 37 0.30 -10.27 1.27
N ASN A 38 -0.33 -10.50 0.13
CA ASN A 38 -0.05 -11.61 -0.76
C ASN A 38 0.90 -11.15 -1.86
N ALA A 39 2.20 -11.31 -1.63
CA ALA A 39 3.26 -10.98 -2.58
C ALA A 39 4.29 -12.11 -2.63
N ALA A 40 4.77 -12.46 -3.82
CA ALA A 40 5.78 -13.51 -3.99
C ALA A 40 7.20 -12.94 -4.06
N TRP A 41 7.36 -11.76 -4.66
CA TRP A 41 8.65 -11.13 -4.82
C TRP A 41 8.99 -10.23 -3.62
N LYS A 42 10.03 -10.61 -2.88
CA LYS A 42 10.49 -9.94 -1.65
C LYS A 42 9.34 -9.70 -0.66
N PRO A 43 8.74 -10.77 -0.12
CA PRO A 43 7.59 -10.68 0.78
C PRO A 43 7.92 -10.02 2.12
N ASP A 44 9.18 -10.04 2.54
CA ASP A 44 9.64 -9.47 3.82
C ASP A 44 9.68 -7.93 3.84
N ARG A 45 9.35 -7.27 2.72
CA ARG A 45 9.17 -5.81 2.69
C ARG A 45 8.02 -5.41 3.61
N LYS A 46 8.09 -4.24 4.25
CA LYS A 46 6.97 -3.76 5.07
C LYS A 46 5.72 -3.47 4.23
N PHE A 47 5.91 -3.00 3.00
CA PHE A 47 4.85 -2.76 2.03
C PHE A 47 5.21 -3.43 0.70
N PRO A 48 5.05 -4.76 0.58
CA PRO A 48 5.27 -5.48 -0.67
C PRO A 48 4.05 -5.27 -1.57
N MET A 49 4.00 -4.10 -2.21
CA MET A 49 2.98 -3.68 -3.15
C MET A 49 3.63 -2.94 -4.31
N ASP A 50 2.94 -2.92 -5.45
CA ASP A 50 3.31 -2.14 -6.62
C ASP A 50 2.85 -0.68 -6.52
N MET A 51 3.51 0.21 -7.27
CA MET A 51 3.17 1.63 -7.36
C MET A 51 1.72 1.90 -7.75
N ALA A 52 1.11 1.04 -8.57
CA ALA A 52 -0.30 1.15 -8.96
C ALA A 52 -1.30 0.70 -7.88
N GLY A 53 -0.82 0.09 -6.79
CA GLY A 53 -1.64 -0.54 -5.75
C GLY A 53 -2.06 0.37 -4.60
N PHE A 54 -1.66 1.64 -4.62
CA PHE A 54 -1.99 2.59 -3.58
C PHE A 54 -2.21 4.02 -4.09
N ALA A 55 -2.89 4.83 -3.28
CA ALA A 55 -2.92 6.28 -3.43
C ALA A 55 -2.84 6.95 -2.06
N ILE A 56 -2.15 8.08 -2.02
CA ILE A 56 -1.92 8.87 -0.82
C ILE A 56 -2.78 10.13 -0.89
N SER A 57 -3.46 10.45 0.20
CA SER A 57 -4.19 11.71 0.36
C SER A 57 -3.24 12.90 0.22
N LEU A 58 -3.64 13.93 -0.53
CA LEU A 58 -2.85 15.16 -0.69
C LEU A 58 -2.49 15.78 0.67
N GLN A 59 -3.37 15.68 1.67
CA GLN A 59 -3.08 16.18 3.01
C GLN A 59 -1.83 15.51 3.61
N VAL A 60 -1.72 14.18 3.50
CA VAL A 60 -0.55 13.44 3.99
C VAL A 60 0.72 13.87 3.27
N VAL A 61 0.65 14.07 1.95
CA VAL A 61 1.80 14.55 1.16
C VAL A 61 2.25 15.94 1.64
N LEU A 62 1.31 16.84 1.93
CA LEU A 62 1.63 18.20 2.40
C LEU A 62 2.14 18.23 3.86
N GLU A 63 1.69 17.30 4.70
CA GLU A 63 2.14 17.15 6.10
C GLU A 63 3.53 16.51 6.17
N LYS A 64 3.85 15.55 5.29
CA LYS A 64 5.10 14.78 5.26
C LYS A 64 6.09 15.39 4.25
N LYS A 65 6.51 16.63 4.50
CA LYS A 65 7.31 17.43 3.55
C LYS A 65 8.66 16.82 3.15
N ASP A 66 9.25 16.02 4.03
CA ASP A 66 10.53 15.35 3.78
C ASP A 66 10.36 13.97 3.12
N ALA A 67 9.12 13.49 2.97
CA ALA A 67 8.86 12.20 2.37
C ALA A 67 8.99 12.29 0.85
N GLY A 68 9.81 11.40 0.29
CA GLY A 68 10.05 11.37 -1.14
C GLY A 68 10.62 10.03 -1.60
N PHE A 69 10.63 9.86 -2.92
CA PHE A 69 11.31 8.73 -3.55
C PHE A 69 12.83 8.95 -3.52
N SER A 70 13.57 7.88 -3.28
CA SER A 70 15.03 7.87 -3.34
C SER A 70 15.51 7.16 -4.61
N PHE A 71 16.57 7.69 -5.21
CA PHE A 71 17.33 6.99 -6.27
C PHE A 71 18.30 5.96 -5.68
N ASP A 72 18.66 6.09 -4.40
CA ASP A 72 19.56 5.19 -3.68
C ASP A 72 18.79 4.07 -2.96
N THR A 73 17.71 3.57 -3.58
CA THR A 73 16.90 2.47 -3.04
C THR A 73 17.25 1.14 -3.69
N LYS A 74 17.05 0.04 -2.95
CA LYS A 74 17.20 -1.31 -3.49
C LYS A 74 16.06 -1.59 -4.47
N ASN A 75 16.33 -2.33 -5.54
CA ASN A 75 15.29 -2.74 -6.49
C ASN A 75 14.07 -3.36 -5.76
N GLY A 76 12.89 -2.78 -5.96
CA GLY A 76 11.64 -3.20 -5.31
C GLY A 76 11.35 -2.61 -3.94
N TYR A 77 12.16 -1.67 -3.45
CA TYR A 77 11.93 -1.00 -2.17
C TYR A 77 11.43 0.44 -2.33
N GLN A 78 11.29 0.96 -3.55
CA GLN A 78 10.95 2.35 -3.78
C GLN A 78 9.58 2.73 -3.17
N GLU A 79 8.60 1.86 -3.31
CA GLU A 79 7.25 2.01 -2.73
C GLU A 79 7.30 1.89 -1.20
N THR A 80 8.06 0.91 -0.69
CA THR A 80 8.23 0.70 0.75
C THR A 80 8.90 1.89 1.41
N ASP A 81 10.00 2.40 0.84
CA ASP A 81 10.75 3.52 1.39
C ASP A 81 9.88 4.77 1.45
N LEU A 82 9.04 5.04 0.43
CA LEU A 82 8.09 6.15 0.48
C LEU A 82 7.02 5.95 1.56
N LEU A 83 6.33 4.80 1.53
CA LEU A 83 5.19 4.55 2.42
C LEU A 83 5.60 4.51 3.88
N GLU A 84 6.78 3.98 4.22
CA GLU A 84 7.32 3.99 5.58
C GLU A 84 7.52 5.40 6.16
N GLN A 85 7.76 6.41 5.32
CA GLN A 85 7.88 7.80 5.75
C GLN A 85 6.51 8.45 5.98
N MET A 86 5.46 7.92 5.35
CA MET A 86 4.14 8.54 5.32
C MET A 86 3.14 7.90 6.29
N VAL A 87 3.16 6.57 6.42
CA VAL A 87 2.05 5.82 7.03
C VAL A 87 2.52 4.51 7.68
N THR A 88 1.73 4.00 8.63
CA THR A 88 1.87 2.63 9.15
C THR A 88 0.81 1.72 8.55
N ARG A 89 1.06 0.39 8.52
CA ARG A 89 0.11 -0.59 7.93
C ARG A 89 -1.32 -0.46 8.48
N ASP A 90 -1.46 -0.12 9.75
CA ASP A 90 -2.75 -0.03 10.43
C ASP A 90 -3.59 1.19 10.02
N GLN A 91 -2.95 2.16 9.37
CA GLN A 91 -3.60 3.35 8.83
C GLN A 91 -3.96 3.20 7.35
N LEU A 92 -3.66 2.04 6.73
CA LEU A 92 -4.05 1.76 5.36
C LEU A 92 -5.55 1.53 5.26
N GLU A 93 -6.17 2.14 4.25
CA GLU A 93 -7.59 2.02 3.95
C GLU A 93 -7.81 0.97 2.86
N PRO A 94 -8.38 -0.21 3.18
CA PRO A 94 -8.66 -1.23 2.18
C PRO A 94 -9.78 -0.77 1.24
N LEU A 95 -9.48 -0.68 -0.06
CA LEU A 95 -10.45 -0.37 -1.12
C LEU A 95 -10.78 -1.64 -1.93
N ALA A 96 -11.47 -1.48 -3.07
CA ALA A 96 -11.84 -2.57 -3.98
C ALA A 96 -12.58 -3.74 -3.29
N ASP A 97 -13.65 -3.42 -2.55
CA ASP A 97 -14.47 -4.36 -1.78
C ASP A 97 -13.62 -5.27 -0.88
N CYS A 98 -12.90 -4.66 0.05
CA CYS A 98 -11.98 -5.34 0.96
C CYS A 98 -10.87 -6.12 0.23
N CYS A 99 -10.26 -5.50 -0.78
CA CYS A 99 -9.12 -6.06 -1.49
C CYS A 99 -9.46 -7.37 -2.24
N THR A 100 -10.73 -7.53 -2.65
CA THR A 100 -11.22 -8.75 -3.33
C THR A 100 -11.46 -8.57 -4.82
N LYS A 101 -11.42 -7.33 -5.31
CA LYS A 101 -11.61 -6.96 -6.73
C LYS A 101 -10.37 -6.36 -7.35
#